data_AF-A0A8H4R071-F1
#
_entry.id   AF-A0A8H4R071-F1
#
_cell.length_a   1.000
_cell.length_b   1.000
_cell.length_c   1.000
_cell.angle_alpha   90.00
_cell.angle_beta   90.00
_cell.angle_gamma   90.00
#
_symmetry.space_group_name_H-M   'P 1'
#
loop_
_entity.id
_entity.type
_entity.pdbx_description
1 polymer ?
#
loop_
_entity_poly.entity_id
_entity_poly.type
_entity_poly.pdbx_seq_one_letter_code
_entity_poly.pdbx_strand_id
1 'polypeptide(L)'
;MDPTLEHVERISGLLEAVDKELNDDPTLKEGGVFSEAQEQLGEAIILSKRLRSMAKPTASKKRWNVAAVSFSKVKASDYQRLGLTEMKACKIPSAAVFKTREMTIKLSGYSIGSIESITEIFLKSPSSYHMRCVLVNIGMSCGSVPESTSRMIIDQLLLSILIFMKNKHRIQLLMFTELWIAKQSNSIAIYHDTYYATLVTGLVDYAVAVKAGSASEELSPQTLEAETLDEVTQKLLLDALEKADQRSVQCEFTWVEAKRRNLAEELVKSVPQVATQALAVKAKTGIKCVPWCLTTGRRWIFGVVYSPRKQIENEHGEKNDTFILMLEPVDVEIKDTEDPMKNALREVLPLLLAWVLCSTEDIMDTFFKDLKRKIDSGELPTDPAVEKVTKKFADVQIK
;
A
#
# COMPACT_ATOMS: atom_id res chain seq x y z
N MET A 1 22.25 33.59 7.69
CA MET A 1 20.96 33.08 7.19
C MET A 1 21.23 31.71 6.59
N ASP A 2 20.27 30.78 6.65
CA ASP A 2 20.37 29.53 5.88
C ASP A 2 20.36 29.90 4.38
N PRO A 3 21.34 29.48 3.56
CA PRO A 3 21.38 29.78 2.12
C PRO A 3 20.10 29.37 1.37
N THR A 4 19.37 28.40 1.90
CA THR A 4 18.10 27.91 1.35
C THR A 4 16.96 28.91 1.59
N LEU A 5 16.96 29.57 2.76
CA LEU A 5 15.98 30.58 3.13
C LEU A 5 16.13 31.84 2.27
N GLU A 6 17.37 32.25 2.02
CA GLU A 6 17.70 33.42 1.19
C GLU A 6 17.21 33.22 -0.26
N HIS A 7 17.37 32.02 -0.82
CA HIS A 7 16.84 31.68 -2.14
C HIS A 7 15.30 31.67 -2.18
N VAL A 8 14.65 31.11 -1.16
CA VAL A 8 13.18 31.07 -1.09
C VAL A 8 12.59 32.48 -0.95
N GLU A 9 13.20 33.35 -0.13
CA GLU A 9 12.80 34.76 0.01
C GLU A 9 13.00 35.54 -1.28
N ARG A 10 14.10 35.29 -2.01
CA ARG A 10 14.38 35.95 -3.30
C ARG A 10 13.39 35.53 -4.39
N ILE A 11 13.13 34.23 -4.56
CA ILE A 11 12.17 33.71 -5.55
C ILE A 11 10.76 34.24 -5.26
N SER A 12 10.39 34.22 -3.98
CA SER A 12 9.14 34.74 -3.48
C SER A 12 8.91 36.22 -3.81
N GLY A 13 9.92 37.06 -3.58
CA GLY A 13 9.83 38.48 -3.89
C GLY A 13 9.73 38.77 -5.39
N LEU A 14 10.38 37.94 -6.22
CA LEU A 14 10.26 38.01 -7.67
C LEU A 14 8.84 37.64 -8.15
N LEU A 15 8.24 36.58 -7.61
CA LEU A 15 6.88 36.17 -7.96
C LEU A 15 5.84 37.23 -7.58
N GLU A 16 5.97 37.84 -6.40
CA GLU A 16 5.09 38.93 -5.96
C GLU A 16 5.27 40.21 -6.79
N ALA A 17 6.49 40.51 -7.24
CA ALA A 17 6.75 41.63 -8.14
C ALA A 17 6.13 41.41 -9.53
N VAL A 18 6.24 40.20 -10.08
CA VAL A 18 5.64 39.83 -11.36
C VAL A 18 4.10 39.90 -11.28
N ASP A 19 3.48 39.35 -10.22
CA ASP A 19 2.02 39.41 -10.05
C ASP A 19 1.52 40.86 -9.93
N LYS A 20 2.28 41.73 -9.25
CA LYS A 20 1.95 43.14 -9.19
C LYS A 20 2.02 43.81 -10.56
N GLU A 21 3.10 43.60 -11.30
CA GLU A 21 3.31 44.20 -12.63
C GLU A 21 2.23 43.73 -13.64
N LEU A 22 1.84 42.45 -13.58
CA LEU A 22 0.74 41.90 -14.37
C LEU A 22 -0.63 42.48 -14.01
N ASN A 23 -0.87 42.79 -12.73
CA ASN A 23 -2.14 43.37 -12.29
C ASN A 23 -2.26 44.88 -12.60
N ASP A 24 -1.12 45.58 -12.63
CA ASP A 24 -1.01 47.02 -12.88
C ASP A 24 -1.04 47.38 -14.38
N ASP A 25 -0.79 46.42 -15.30
CA ASP A 25 -0.92 46.63 -16.74
C ASP A 25 -2.29 46.17 -17.29
N PRO A 26 -3.24 47.10 -17.57
CA PRO A 26 -4.56 46.77 -18.08
C PRO A 26 -4.54 46.21 -19.51
N THR A 27 -3.46 46.38 -20.28
CA THR A 27 -3.38 45.93 -21.68
C THR A 27 -3.17 44.43 -21.81
N LEU A 28 -2.69 43.77 -20.76
CA LEU A 28 -2.41 42.33 -20.78
C LEU A 28 -3.65 41.47 -20.48
N LYS A 29 -4.75 42.07 -19.98
CA LYS A 29 -5.97 41.34 -19.57
C LYS A 29 -6.87 40.90 -20.74
N GLU A 30 -6.58 41.29 -21.98
CA GLU A 30 -7.46 41.05 -23.15
C GLU A 30 -7.17 39.76 -23.95
N GLY A 31 -6.37 38.82 -23.43
CA GLY A 31 -6.13 37.52 -24.09
C GLY A 31 -6.31 36.34 -23.15
N GLY A 32 -7.05 35.29 -23.56
CA GLY A 32 -7.31 34.09 -22.74
C GLY A 32 -6.04 33.39 -22.21
N VAL A 33 -4.89 33.57 -22.87
CA VAL A 33 -3.56 33.09 -22.44
C VAL A 33 -3.12 33.71 -21.11
N PHE A 34 -3.60 34.91 -20.79
CA PHE A 34 -3.29 35.61 -19.54
C PHE A 34 -3.90 34.92 -18.32
N SER A 35 -5.08 34.31 -18.47
CA SER A 35 -5.77 33.65 -17.37
C SER A 35 -5.01 32.42 -16.84
N GLU A 36 -4.45 31.63 -17.74
CA GLU A 36 -3.68 30.41 -17.40
C GLU A 36 -2.32 30.76 -16.79
N ALA A 37 -1.64 31.77 -17.31
CA ALA A 37 -0.39 32.27 -16.74
C ALA A 37 -0.60 32.88 -15.33
N GLN A 38 -1.73 33.55 -15.12
CA GLN A 38 -2.09 34.13 -13.83
C GLN A 38 -2.49 33.07 -12.80
N GLU A 39 -3.14 31.98 -13.24
CA GLU A 39 -3.43 30.81 -12.40
C GLU A 39 -2.14 30.11 -11.96
N GLN A 40 -1.23 29.82 -12.90
CA GLN A 40 0.08 29.21 -12.62
C GLN A 40 0.94 30.08 -11.70
N LEU A 41 0.91 31.40 -11.88
CA LEU A 41 1.59 32.36 -11.01
C LEU A 41 0.97 32.37 -9.60
N GLY A 42 -0.36 32.31 -9.50
CA GLY A 42 -1.08 32.18 -8.25
C GLY A 42 -0.68 30.93 -7.47
N GLU A 43 -0.60 29.78 -8.14
CA GLU A 43 -0.13 28.52 -7.55
C GLU A 43 1.33 28.62 -7.07
N ALA A 44 2.21 29.22 -7.89
CA ALA A 44 3.60 29.44 -7.54
C ALA A 44 3.75 30.36 -6.31
N ILE A 45 2.92 31.41 -6.19
CA ILE A 45 2.89 32.29 -5.02
C ILE A 45 2.41 31.54 -3.78
N ILE A 46 1.35 30.73 -3.89
CA ILE A 46 0.85 29.91 -2.78
C ILE A 46 1.92 28.93 -2.30
N LEU A 47 2.60 28.25 -3.24
CA LEU A 47 3.71 27.34 -2.93
C LEU A 47 4.87 28.10 -2.27
N SER A 48 5.23 29.29 -2.76
CA SER A 48 6.28 30.13 -2.17
C SER A 48 5.94 30.57 -0.74
N LYS A 49 4.66 30.89 -0.48
CA LYS A 49 4.16 31.27 0.86
C LYS A 49 4.17 30.08 1.80
N ARG A 50 3.82 28.88 1.31
CA ARG A 50 3.96 27.63 2.06
C ARG A 50 5.41 27.35 2.40
N LEU A 51 6.32 27.43 1.42
CA LEU A 51 7.76 27.28 1.64
C LEU A 51 8.29 28.33 2.62
N ARG A 52 7.88 29.60 2.51
CA ARG A 52 8.21 30.65 3.50
C ARG A 52 7.62 30.34 4.88
N SER A 53 6.43 29.77 4.99
CA SER A 53 5.84 29.38 6.28
C SER A 53 6.57 28.20 6.92
N MET A 54 7.07 27.26 6.09
CA MET A 54 7.91 26.14 6.52
C MET A 54 9.32 26.60 6.88
N ALA A 55 9.83 27.62 6.19
CA ALA A 55 11.19 28.12 6.34
C ALA A 55 11.30 29.29 7.35
N LYS A 56 10.19 29.96 7.69
CA LYS A 56 10.14 30.96 8.77
C LYS A 56 10.74 30.33 10.02
N PRO A 57 11.89 30.80 10.50
CA PRO A 57 12.49 30.26 11.70
C PRO A 57 11.49 30.57 12.82
N THR A 58 10.89 29.52 13.36
CA THR A 58 10.24 29.60 14.67
C THR A 58 11.27 30.24 15.59
N ALA A 59 10.98 31.47 16.05
CA ALA A 59 11.85 32.25 16.92
C ALA A 59 12.07 31.59 18.29
N SER A 60 11.46 30.42 18.54
CA SER A 60 11.99 29.41 19.44
C SER A 60 12.73 28.36 18.62
N LYS A 61 14.04 28.17 18.83
CA LYS A 61 14.82 27.03 18.33
C LYS A 61 14.19 25.69 18.76
N LYS A 62 13.10 25.26 18.15
CA LYS A 62 12.66 23.86 18.16
C LYS A 62 13.29 23.24 16.93
N ARG A 63 14.51 22.73 17.10
CA ARG A 63 15.21 21.99 16.05
C ARG A 63 14.31 20.84 15.62
N TRP A 64 14.01 20.76 14.33
CA TRP A 64 13.43 19.56 13.76
C TRP A 64 14.41 18.41 13.99
N ASN A 65 13.93 17.34 14.57
CA ASN A 65 14.71 16.13 14.77
C ASN A 65 14.38 15.18 13.61
N VAL A 66 15.25 15.21 12.59
CA VAL A 66 15.11 14.40 11.38
C VAL A 66 16.00 13.16 11.47
N ALA A 67 15.41 11.98 11.34
CA ALA A 67 16.12 10.72 11.20
C ALA A 67 16.01 10.20 9.77
N ALA A 68 16.99 9.42 9.32
CA ALA A 68 16.95 8.72 8.04
C ALA A 68 17.09 7.21 8.26
N VAL A 69 16.22 6.42 7.65
CA VAL A 69 16.22 4.96 7.78
C VAL A 69 15.86 4.30 6.45
N SER A 70 16.55 3.21 6.13
CA SER A 70 16.15 2.34 5.01
C SER A 70 15.13 1.33 5.52
N PHE A 71 14.15 0.94 4.69
CA PHE A 71 13.10 -0.01 5.08
C PHE A 71 13.66 -1.29 5.72
N SER A 72 14.74 -1.85 5.18
CA SER A 72 15.39 -3.08 5.68
C SER A 72 16.00 -2.95 7.09
N LYS A 73 16.14 -1.73 7.61
CA LYS A 73 16.72 -1.44 8.93
C LYS A 73 15.69 -1.07 9.98
N VAL A 74 14.41 -0.97 9.62
CA VAL A 74 13.34 -0.57 10.54
C VAL A 74 13.06 -1.67 11.55
N LYS A 75 12.96 -1.30 12.83
CA LYS A 75 12.64 -2.21 13.94
C LYS A 75 11.33 -1.81 14.59
N ALA A 76 10.75 -2.73 15.39
CA ALA A 76 9.52 -2.45 16.15
C ALA A 76 9.69 -1.27 17.13
N SER A 77 10.90 -1.04 17.65
CA SER A 77 11.22 0.14 18.47
C SER A 77 11.06 1.46 17.74
N ASP A 78 11.08 1.45 16.40
CA ASP A 78 10.90 2.65 15.58
C ASP A 78 9.41 2.97 15.34
N TYR A 79 8.47 2.09 15.72
CA TYR A 79 7.03 2.35 15.53
C TYR A 79 6.55 3.65 16.17
N GLN A 80 6.95 3.91 17.41
CA GLN A 80 6.61 5.17 18.07
C GLN A 80 7.17 6.39 17.31
N ARG A 81 8.36 6.26 16.70
CA ARG A 81 8.97 7.31 15.87
C ARG A 81 8.31 7.43 14.49
N LEU A 82 7.65 6.40 14.01
CA LEU A 82 6.94 6.41 12.72
C LEU A 82 5.47 6.81 12.88
N GLY A 83 5.01 7.12 14.11
CA GLY A 83 3.60 7.34 14.40
C GLY A 83 2.75 6.07 14.18
N LEU A 84 3.38 4.90 14.13
CA LEU A 84 2.72 3.62 13.94
C LEU A 84 2.28 3.10 15.30
N THR A 85 0.97 2.91 15.45
CA THR A 85 0.43 2.18 16.60
C THR A 85 0.15 0.74 16.16
N GLU A 86 1.02 -0.18 16.58
CA GLU A 86 0.75 -1.61 16.44
C GLU A 86 -0.39 -1.99 17.39
N MET A 87 -1.50 -2.43 16.83
CA MET A 87 -2.61 -2.95 17.62
C MET A 87 -2.34 -4.41 17.96
N LYS A 88 -1.53 -4.65 18.99
CA LYS A 88 -1.16 -6.01 19.42
C LYS A 88 -2.37 -6.91 19.74
N ALA A 89 -3.49 -6.33 20.17
CA ALA A 89 -4.75 -7.02 20.44
C ALA A 89 -5.62 -7.30 19.19
N CYS A 90 -5.19 -6.89 17.99
CA CYS A 90 -5.89 -7.12 16.74
C CYS A 90 -5.25 -8.19 15.85
N LYS A 91 -4.44 -9.08 16.43
CA LYS A 91 -4.11 -10.34 15.76
C LYS A 91 -5.41 -11.12 15.58
N ILE A 92 -6.01 -10.98 14.40
CA ILE A 92 -7.21 -11.73 14.05
C ILE A 92 -6.75 -13.10 13.58
N PRO A 93 -7.26 -14.19 14.17
CA PRO A 93 -6.98 -15.52 13.67
C PRO A 93 -7.29 -15.59 12.19
N SER A 94 -6.33 -16.06 11.40
CA SER A 94 -6.54 -16.30 9.96
C SER A 94 -7.79 -17.15 9.73
N ALA A 95 -8.01 -18.15 10.60
CA ALA A 95 -9.25 -18.94 10.78
C ALA A 95 -10.54 -18.11 10.68
N ALA A 96 -10.57 -16.94 11.31
CA ALA A 96 -11.75 -16.07 11.36
C ALA A 96 -11.90 -15.25 10.09
N VAL A 97 -10.78 -14.85 9.48
CA VAL A 97 -10.77 -14.29 8.14
C VAL A 97 -11.21 -15.34 7.13
N PHE A 98 -11.11 -16.66 7.35
CA PHE A 98 -11.71 -17.60 6.39
C PHE A 98 -13.23 -17.54 6.27
N LYS A 99 -13.97 -16.79 7.10
CA LYS A 99 -15.35 -16.39 6.75
C LYS A 99 -15.42 -15.44 5.53
N THR A 100 -14.29 -14.83 5.16
CA THR A 100 -14.08 -14.14 3.86
C THR A 100 -14.12 -15.08 2.65
N ARG A 101 -14.17 -16.40 2.83
CA ARG A 101 -14.42 -17.35 1.72
C ARG A 101 -15.71 -17.04 0.97
N GLU A 102 -16.68 -16.42 1.66
CA GLU A 102 -17.92 -15.91 1.10
C GLU A 102 -17.81 -14.51 0.46
N MET A 103 -16.69 -13.79 0.64
CA MET A 103 -16.48 -12.51 -0.02
C MET A 103 -16.59 -12.72 -1.52
N THR A 104 -17.40 -11.89 -2.13
CA THR A 104 -17.61 -11.90 -3.57
C THR A 104 -16.59 -10.96 -4.20
N ILE A 105 -15.78 -11.49 -5.11
CA ILE A 105 -14.89 -10.66 -5.90
C ILE A 105 -15.74 -9.85 -6.86
N LYS A 106 -15.74 -8.53 -6.67
CA LYS A 106 -16.44 -7.56 -7.51
C LYS A 106 -15.39 -6.70 -8.21
N LEU A 107 -15.34 -6.77 -9.54
CA LEU A 107 -14.44 -5.92 -10.34
C LEU A 107 -15.24 -5.17 -11.39
N SER A 108 -15.11 -3.84 -11.39
CA SER A 108 -15.85 -2.93 -12.30
C SER A 108 -17.35 -3.20 -12.37
N GLY A 109 -17.98 -3.49 -11.22
CA GLY A 109 -19.42 -3.75 -11.11
C GLY A 109 -19.86 -5.18 -11.46
N TYR A 110 -18.95 -6.06 -11.89
CA TYR A 110 -19.26 -7.47 -12.16
C TYR A 110 -18.85 -8.36 -11.00
N SER A 111 -19.77 -9.24 -10.57
CA SER A 111 -19.46 -10.33 -9.65
C SER A 111 -18.79 -11.47 -10.41
N ILE A 112 -17.57 -11.83 -10.00
CA ILE A 112 -16.79 -12.92 -10.60
C ILE A 112 -17.09 -14.25 -9.89
N GLY A 113 -17.40 -14.18 -8.60
CA GLY A 113 -17.70 -15.32 -7.74
C GLY A 113 -17.19 -15.10 -6.32
N SER A 114 -17.54 -16.00 -5.42
CA SER A 114 -16.95 -16.05 -4.07
C SER A 114 -15.48 -16.46 -4.15
N ILE A 115 -14.64 -15.98 -3.23
CA ILE A 115 -13.24 -16.38 -3.11
C ILE A 115 -13.09 -17.90 -3.01
N GLU A 116 -13.97 -18.59 -2.26
CA GLU A 116 -13.92 -20.04 -2.12
C GLU A 116 -14.16 -20.77 -3.44
N SER A 117 -15.22 -20.41 -4.16
CA SER A 117 -15.48 -20.96 -5.50
C SER A 117 -14.30 -20.75 -6.44
N ILE A 118 -13.72 -19.55 -6.46
CA ILE A 118 -12.58 -19.23 -7.34
C ILE A 118 -11.35 -20.04 -6.93
N THR A 119 -11.09 -20.19 -5.63
CA THR A 119 -10.01 -21.03 -5.09
C THR A 119 -10.19 -22.49 -5.52
N GLU A 120 -11.38 -23.06 -5.38
CA GLU A 120 -11.64 -24.46 -5.74
C GLU A 120 -11.56 -24.69 -7.26
N ILE A 121 -12.01 -23.73 -8.07
CA ILE A 121 -11.83 -23.78 -9.52
C ILE A 121 -10.35 -23.71 -9.88
N PHE A 122 -9.59 -22.82 -9.24
CA PHE A 122 -8.15 -22.71 -9.44
C PHE A 122 -7.45 -24.01 -9.10
N LEU A 123 -7.68 -24.59 -7.91
CA LEU A 123 -7.00 -25.80 -7.45
C LEU A 123 -7.25 -27.02 -8.34
N LYS A 124 -8.38 -27.05 -9.06
CA LYS A 124 -8.74 -28.08 -10.05
C LYS A 124 -8.23 -27.76 -11.47
N SER A 125 -7.71 -26.56 -11.71
CA SER A 125 -7.24 -26.13 -13.02
C SER A 125 -5.87 -26.74 -13.39
N PRO A 126 -5.57 -26.89 -14.69
CA PRO A 126 -4.24 -27.29 -15.15
C PRO A 126 -3.13 -26.34 -14.69
N SER A 127 -3.41 -25.04 -14.59
CA SER A 127 -2.46 -24.03 -14.09
C SER A 127 -2.04 -24.35 -12.65
N SER A 128 -2.98 -24.72 -11.78
CA SER A 128 -2.65 -25.10 -10.40
C SER A 128 -1.90 -26.42 -10.33
N TYR A 129 -2.21 -27.40 -11.19
CA TYR A 129 -1.42 -28.64 -11.25
C TYR A 129 0.05 -28.36 -11.61
N HIS A 130 0.29 -27.61 -12.68
CA HIS A 130 1.65 -27.23 -13.08
C HIS A 130 2.37 -26.44 -11.97
N MET A 131 1.66 -25.49 -11.35
CA MET A 131 2.16 -24.74 -10.20
C MET A 131 2.62 -25.65 -9.07
N ARG A 132 1.79 -26.62 -8.66
CA ARG A 132 2.13 -27.57 -7.58
C ARG A 132 3.38 -28.38 -7.91
N CYS A 133 3.51 -28.89 -9.13
CA CYS A 133 4.70 -29.62 -9.56
C CYS A 133 5.97 -28.76 -9.44
N VAL A 134 5.91 -27.51 -9.90
CA VAL A 134 7.05 -26.57 -9.79
C VAL A 134 7.36 -26.25 -8.34
N LEU A 135 6.36 -26.00 -7.50
CA LEU A 135 6.56 -25.71 -6.07
C LEU A 135 7.18 -26.89 -5.31
N VAL A 136 6.80 -28.13 -5.64
CA VAL A 136 7.43 -29.34 -5.10
C VAL A 136 8.90 -29.40 -5.53
N ASN A 137 9.20 -29.18 -6.81
CA ASN A 137 10.57 -29.18 -7.32
C ASN A 137 11.45 -28.10 -6.68
N ILE A 138 10.93 -26.88 -6.49
CA ILE A 138 11.63 -25.80 -5.76
C ILE A 138 11.86 -26.22 -4.31
N GLY A 139 10.83 -26.79 -3.66
CA GLY A 139 10.89 -27.28 -2.30
C GLY A 139 12.03 -28.28 -2.08
N MET A 140 12.14 -29.26 -2.97
CA MET A 140 13.16 -30.32 -2.95
C MET A 140 14.56 -29.83 -3.34
N SER A 141 14.66 -28.93 -4.33
CA SER A 141 15.96 -28.57 -4.93
C SER A 141 16.69 -27.46 -4.20
N CYS A 142 15.97 -26.57 -3.49
CA CYS A 142 16.54 -25.31 -3.05
C CYS A 142 16.94 -25.23 -1.56
N GLY A 143 16.82 -26.31 -0.78
CA GLY A 143 17.21 -26.31 0.64
C GLY A 143 16.60 -25.14 1.45
N SER A 144 17.30 -24.66 2.47
CA SER A 144 16.78 -23.67 3.44
C SER A 144 17.33 -22.25 3.32
N VAL A 145 18.22 -21.94 2.35
CA VAL A 145 19.24 -20.91 2.60
C VAL A 145 19.04 -19.55 1.90
N PRO A 146 18.71 -19.44 0.60
CA PRO A 146 18.65 -18.12 -0.04
C PRO A 146 17.21 -17.55 -0.11
N GLU A 147 17.13 -16.21 -0.05
CA GLU A 147 15.90 -15.45 -0.26
C GLU A 147 15.28 -15.70 -1.65
N SER A 148 16.14 -15.95 -2.65
CA SER A 148 15.74 -16.29 -4.01
C SER A 148 14.80 -17.49 -4.06
N THR A 149 14.94 -18.49 -3.18
CA THR A 149 14.01 -19.61 -3.11
C THR A 149 12.61 -19.18 -2.71
N SER A 150 12.52 -18.25 -1.74
CA SER A 150 11.23 -17.72 -1.28
C SER A 150 10.59 -16.89 -2.38
N ARG A 151 11.39 -16.07 -3.07
CA ARG A 151 10.97 -15.32 -4.26
C ARG A 151 10.47 -16.23 -5.38
N MET A 152 11.16 -17.31 -5.72
CA MET A 152 10.70 -18.28 -6.73
C MET A 152 9.33 -18.92 -6.38
N ILE A 153 9.08 -19.21 -5.10
CA ILE A 153 7.76 -19.71 -4.65
C ILE A 153 6.69 -18.64 -4.86
N ILE A 154 6.99 -17.39 -4.47
CA ILE A 154 6.09 -16.24 -4.60
C ILE A 154 5.80 -15.97 -6.08
N ASP A 155 6.83 -15.91 -6.93
CA ASP A 155 6.73 -15.76 -8.38
C ASP A 155 5.77 -16.80 -8.95
N GLN A 156 5.98 -18.08 -8.61
CA GLN A 156 5.19 -19.15 -9.14
C GLN A 156 3.71 -19.08 -8.70
N LEU A 157 3.44 -18.66 -7.47
CA LEU A 157 2.09 -18.44 -6.97
C LEU A 157 1.42 -17.26 -7.70
N LEU A 158 2.08 -16.10 -7.74
CA LEU A 158 1.55 -14.88 -8.35
C LEU A 158 1.34 -15.05 -9.85
N LEU A 159 2.31 -15.62 -10.58
CA LEU A 159 2.20 -15.90 -12.01
C LEU A 159 1.08 -16.89 -12.32
N SER A 160 0.89 -17.91 -11.48
CA SER A 160 -0.20 -18.87 -11.69
C SER A 160 -1.57 -18.23 -11.49
N ILE A 161 -1.72 -17.36 -10.47
CA ILE A 161 -2.94 -16.58 -10.26
C ILE A 161 -3.18 -15.64 -11.45
N LEU A 162 -2.14 -14.89 -11.87
CA LEU A 162 -2.16 -14.02 -13.05
C LEU A 162 -2.69 -14.74 -14.29
N ILE A 163 -2.08 -15.87 -14.65
CA ILE A 163 -2.44 -16.66 -15.82
C ILE A 163 -3.88 -17.17 -15.68
N PHE A 164 -4.26 -17.67 -14.51
CA PHE A 164 -5.60 -18.17 -14.26
C PHE A 164 -6.65 -17.07 -14.38
N MET A 165 -6.45 -15.91 -13.74
CA MET A 165 -7.39 -14.80 -13.78
C MET A 165 -7.51 -14.20 -15.19
N LYS A 166 -6.40 -14.08 -15.94
CA LYS A 166 -6.40 -13.65 -17.34
C LYS A 166 -7.23 -14.61 -18.20
N ASN A 167 -6.97 -15.91 -18.09
CA ASN A 167 -7.59 -16.91 -18.97
C ASN A 167 -9.05 -17.21 -18.63
N LYS A 168 -9.41 -17.24 -17.34
CA LYS A 168 -10.76 -17.63 -16.89
C LYS A 168 -11.71 -16.46 -16.74
N HIS A 169 -11.20 -15.32 -16.32
CA HIS A 169 -12.03 -14.18 -15.90
C HIS A 169 -11.73 -12.90 -16.67
N ARG A 170 -10.76 -12.92 -17.61
CA ARG A 170 -10.31 -11.75 -18.38
C ARG A 170 -9.88 -10.58 -17.50
N ILE A 171 -9.40 -10.89 -16.30
CA ILE A 171 -8.87 -9.90 -15.37
C ILE A 171 -7.37 -9.83 -15.61
N GLN A 172 -6.87 -8.63 -15.84
CA GLN A 172 -5.45 -8.40 -15.94
C GLN A 172 -4.93 -8.05 -14.56
N LEU A 173 -4.00 -8.85 -14.03
CA LEU A 173 -3.18 -8.42 -12.91
C LEU A 173 -1.81 -7.96 -13.45
N LEU A 174 -1.19 -7.06 -12.73
CA LEU A 174 0.15 -6.57 -12.99
C LEU A 174 1.02 -6.92 -11.81
N MET A 175 2.26 -7.28 -12.08
CA MET A 175 3.24 -7.59 -11.06
C MET A 175 4.50 -6.80 -11.38
N PHE A 176 4.90 -5.95 -10.44
CA PHE A 176 6.12 -5.15 -10.50
C PHE A 176 7.09 -5.73 -9.49
N THR A 177 8.26 -6.18 -9.95
CA THR A 177 9.31 -6.73 -9.09
C THR A 177 10.30 -5.64 -8.72
N GLU A 178 10.77 -5.64 -7.47
CA GLU A 178 11.80 -4.71 -6.96
C GLU A 178 11.44 -3.23 -7.13
N LEU A 179 10.16 -2.89 -6.96
CA LEU A 179 9.63 -1.56 -7.21
C LEU A 179 10.13 -0.55 -6.18
N TRP A 180 10.81 0.50 -6.63
CA TRP A 180 11.26 1.58 -5.76
C TRP A 180 10.09 2.43 -5.25
N ILE A 181 9.84 2.39 -3.95
CA ILE A 181 8.90 3.31 -3.31
C ILE A 181 9.56 4.68 -3.13
N ALA A 182 10.82 4.70 -2.68
CA ALA A 182 11.59 5.92 -2.46
C ALA A 182 13.09 5.70 -2.70
N LYS A 183 13.68 6.49 -3.60
CA LYS A 183 15.13 6.54 -3.83
C LYS A 183 15.79 7.51 -2.84
N GLN A 184 17.10 7.42 -2.64
CA GLN A 184 17.83 8.32 -1.72
C GLN A 184 17.69 9.81 -2.11
N SER A 185 17.64 10.10 -3.41
CA SER A 185 17.42 11.46 -3.94
C SER A 185 15.99 11.98 -3.74
N ASN A 186 15.04 11.10 -3.45
CA ASN A 186 13.62 11.43 -3.26
C ASN A 186 13.05 10.60 -2.10
N SER A 187 13.64 10.77 -0.91
CA SER A 187 13.20 10.10 0.30
C SER A 187 11.82 10.59 0.72
N ILE A 188 10.97 9.69 1.23
CA ILE A 188 9.64 10.06 1.72
C ILE A 188 9.76 10.47 3.19
N ALA A 189 9.22 11.64 3.54
CA ALA A 189 9.14 12.08 4.92
C ALA A 189 7.85 11.55 5.60
N ILE A 190 8.03 10.79 6.68
CA ILE A 190 6.94 10.37 7.57
C ILE A 190 6.95 11.29 8.78
N TYR A 191 5.90 12.11 8.90
CA TYR A 191 5.71 13.04 10.01
C TYR A 191 4.97 12.37 11.16
N HIS A 192 5.55 12.42 12.36
CA HIS A 192 4.98 11.81 13.56
C HIS A 192 4.56 12.82 14.63
N ASP A 193 5.12 14.03 14.58
CA ASP A 193 4.71 15.19 15.36
C ASP A 193 5.18 16.46 14.63
N THR A 194 4.75 17.62 15.12
CA THR A 194 5.03 18.98 14.63
C THR A 194 6.51 19.26 14.37
N TYR A 195 7.43 18.55 15.04
CA TYR A 195 8.88 18.83 14.98
C TYR A 195 9.73 17.61 14.66
N TYR A 196 9.13 16.51 14.23
CA TYR A 196 9.88 15.30 14.00
C TYR A 196 9.40 14.55 12.76
N ALA A 197 10.37 14.15 11.94
CA ALA A 197 10.14 13.41 10.72
C ALA A 197 11.18 12.32 10.54
N THR A 198 10.75 11.19 9.99
CA THR A 198 11.65 10.13 9.56
C THR A 198 11.65 10.05 8.04
N LEU A 199 12.81 10.23 7.43
CA LEU A 199 13.04 10.04 6.01
C LEU A 199 13.23 8.54 5.73
N VAL A 200 12.37 7.99 4.88
CA VAL A 200 12.40 6.57 4.52
C VAL A 200 12.75 6.36 3.05
N THR A 201 13.51 5.29 2.80
CA THR A 201 13.99 4.91 1.47
C THR A 201 13.99 3.40 1.29
N GLY A 202 13.84 2.97 0.04
CA GLY A 202 13.96 1.60 -0.39
C GLY A 202 12.90 1.20 -1.41
N LEU A 203 12.87 -0.10 -1.66
CA LEU A 203 11.97 -0.78 -2.57
C LEU A 203 11.07 -1.76 -1.81
N VAL A 204 10.08 -2.30 -2.52
CA VAL A 204 9.35 -3.52 -2.15
C VAL A 204 9.73 -4.64 -3.10
N ASP A 205 9.68 -5.89 -2.65
CA ASP A 205 9.99 -7.03 -3.52
C ASP A 205 8.96 -7.21 -4.64
N TYR A 206 7.66 -7.06 -4.32
CA TYR A 206 6.59 -7.08 -5.32
C TYR A 206 5.51 -6.04 -5.03
N ALA A 207 4.98 -5.42 -6.08
CA ALA A 207 3.71 -4.74 -6.06
C ALA A 207 2.78 -5.42 -7.07
N VAL A 208 1.59 -5.83 -6.62
CA VAL A 208 0.61 -6.52 -7.46
C VAL A 208 -0.61 -5.62 -7.61
N ALA A 209 -0.97 -5.27 -8.84
CA ALA A 209 -2.12 -4.43 -9.13
C ALA A 209 -3.20 -5.20 -9.90
N VAL A 210 -4.46 -4.94 -9.59
CA VAL A 210 -5.59 -5.40 -10.42
C VAL A 210 -5.98 -4.31 -11.39
N LYS A 211 -6.15 -4.69 -12.65
CA LYS A 211 -6.80 -3.86 -13.66
C LYS A 211 -8.05 -4.59 -14.16
N ALA A 212 -9.20 -4.01 -13.84
CA ALA A 212 -10.47 -4.44 -14.39
C ALA A 212 -10.74 -3.64 -15.68
N GLY A 213 -10.81 -4.31 -16.82
CA GLY A 213 -10.98 -3.69 -18.14
C GLY A 213 -11.23 -4.71 -19.26
N SER A 214 -11.72 -4.26 -20.41
CA SER A 214 -11.97 -5.13 -21.57
C SER A 214 -10.66 -5.66 -22.16
N ALA A 215 -10.66 -6.94 -22.54
CA ALA A 215 -9.51 -7.71 -23.02
C ALA A 215 -8.77 -7.16 -24.27
N SER A 216 -9.26 -6.09 -24.89
CA SER A 216 -8.67 -5.47 -26.09
C SER A 216 -7.54 -4.49 -25.80
N GLU A 217 -7.28 -4.14 -24.54
CA GLU A 217 -6.29 -3.12 -24.18
C GLU A 217 -5.18 -3.72 -23.32
N GLU A 218 -4.29 -4.46 -23.97
CA GLU A 218 -3.04 -4.86 -23.33
C GLU A 218 -2.23 -3.60 -22.97
N LEU A 219 -1.73 -3.57 -21.73
CA LEU A 219 -0.81 -2.52 -21.29
C LEU A 219 0.45 -2.54 -22.13
N SER A 220 0.99 -1.36 -22.44
CA SER A 220 2.25 -1.26 -23.17
C SER A 220 3.39 -1.89 -22.35
N PRO A 221 4.35 -2.58 -22.99
CA PRO A 221 5.51 -3.18 -22.32
C PRO A 221 6.25 -2.20 -21.40
N GLN A 222 6.29 -0.92 -21.78
CA GLN A 222 6.85 0.19 -21.01
C GLN A 222 6.24 0.34 -19.60
N THR A 223 5.02 -0.16 -19.32
CA THR A 223 4.43 -0.07 -17.96
C THR A 223 5.06 -1.12 -17.06
N LEU A 224 5.40 -2.29 -17.62
CA LEU A 224 6.09 -3.37 -16.90
C LEU A 224 7.56 -3.04 -16.64
N GLU A 225 8.14 -2.10 -17.39
CA GLU A 225 9.53 -1.66 -17.26
C GLU A 225 9.76 -0.53 -16.24
N ALA A 226 8.69 0.04 -15.66
CA ALA A 226 8.82 1.16 -14.73
C ALA A 226 9.60 0.75 -13.45
N GLU A 227 10.63 1.52 -13.11
CA GLU A 227 11.51 1.21 -11.97
C GLU A 227 10.99 1.81 -10.65
N THR A 228 10.18 2.87 -10.73
CA THR A 228 9.75 3.65 -9.56
C THR A 228 8.24 3.75 -9.43
N LEU A 229 7.76 3.87 -8.19
CA LEU A 229 6.35 4.03 -7.90
C LEU A 229 5.76 5.30 -8.54
N ASP A 230 6.54 6.37 -8.72
CA ASP A 230 6.06 7.59 -9.39
C ASP A 230 5.79 7.32 -10.87
N GLU A 231 6.71 6.66 -11.56
CA GLU A 231 6.54 6.26 -12.97
C GLU A 231 5.34 5.32 -13.13
N VAL A 232 5.22 4.31 -12.23
CA VAL A 232 4.08 3.38 -12.22
C VAL A 232 2.77 4.13 -11.96
N THR A 233 2.72 4.97 -10.94
CA THR A 233 1.50 5.70 -10.55
C THR A 233 1.12 6.68 -11.64
N GLN A 234 2.06 7.50 -12.12
CA GLN A 234 1.81 8.46 -13.20
C GLN A 234 1.31 7.74 -14.44
N LYS A 235 1.91 6.61 -14.82
CA LYS A 235 1.50 5.88 -16.01
C LYS A 235 0.16 5.16 -15.84
N LEU A 236 -0.07 4.48 -14.72
CA LEU A 236 -1.36 3.85 -14.46
C LEU A 236 -2.47 4.87 -14.23
N LEU A 237 -2.15 6.03 -13.67
CA LEU A 237 -3.05 7.17 -13.53
C LEU A 237 -3.34 7.77 -14.91
N LEU A 238 -2.34 7.96 -15.78
CA LEU A 238 -2.56 8.38 -17.17
C LEU A 238 -3.42 7.33 -17.93
N ASP A 239 -3.09 6.05 -17.81
CA ASP A 239 -3.88 4.95 -18.40
C ASP A 239 -5.31 4.90 -17.84
N ALA A 240 -5.49 5.22 -16.55
CA ALA A 240 -6.79 5.28 -15.90
C ALA A 240 -7.56 6.56 -16.28
N LEU A 241 -6.90 7.70 -16.43
CA LEU A 241 -7.48 9.00 -16.78
C LEU A 241 -7.87 9.06 -18.26
N GLU A 242 -7.05 8.50 -19.16
CA GLU A 242 -7.39 8.37 -20.60
C GLU A 242 -8.62 7.46 -20.82
N LYS A 243 -8.98 6.63 -19.84
CA LYS A 243 -10.07 5.64 -19.91
C LYS A 243 -11.22 5.88 -18.93
N ALA A 244 -11.02 6.80 -17.99
CA ALA A 244 -12.01 7.21 -16.99
C ALA A 244 -13.23 7.89 -17.62
N ASP A 245 -13.12 8.31 -18.89
CA ASP A 245 -14.24 8.87 -19.63
C ASP A 245 -15.35 7.84 -19.93
N GLN A 246 -15.12 6.53 -19.67
CA GLN A 246 -16.15 5.52 -19.95
C GLN A 246 -16.48 4.50 -18.85
N ARG A 247 -15.56 3.96 -18.03
CA ARG A 247 -15.92 2.99 -16.95
C ARG A 247 -14.91 2.99 -15.80
N SER A 248 -15.42 3.05 -14.56
CA SER A 248 -14.68 3.05 -13.29
C SER A 248 -13.57 2.00 -13.22
N VAL A 249 -12.32 2.44 -13.46
CA VAL A 249 -11.11 1.62 -13.27
C VAL A 249 -10.68 1.75 -11.81
N GLN A 250 -10.81 0.66 -11.06
CA GLN A 250 -10.26 0.54 -9.71
C GLN A 250 -8.89 -0.14 -9.82
N CYS A 251 -7.82 0.62 -9.58
CA CYS A 251 -6.47 0.08 -9.50
C CYS A 251 -6.08 0.00 -8.02
N GLU A 252 -6.12 -1.22 -7.47
CA GLU A 252 -5.68 -1.48 -6.11
C GLU A 252 -4.38 -2.27 -6.14
N PHE A 253 -3.47 -1.88 -5.24
CA PHE A 253 -2.15 -2.46 -5.10
C PHE A 253 -2.04 -3.25 -3.80
N THR A 254 -1.60 -4.49 -3.93
CA THR A 254 -1.08 -5.28 -2.81
C THR A 254 0.44 -5.33 -2.84
N TRP A 255 1.05 -4.99 -1.71
CA TRP A 255 2.50 -4.92 -1.54
C TRP A 255 3.00 -6.22 -0.92
N VAL A 256 3.92 -6.93 -1.55
CA VAL A 256 4.45 -8.21 -1.04
C VAL A 256 5.93 -8.07 -0.75
N GLU A 257 6.31 -8.32 0.50
CA GLU A 257 7.69 -8.39 0.95
C GLU A 257 8.09 -9.85 1.18
N ALA A 258 9.15 -10.29 0.54
CA ALA A 258 9.75 -11.61 0.69
C ALA A 258 10.80 -11.61 1.81
N LYS A 259 10.93 -12.76 2.46
CA LYS A 259 11.97 -13.02 3.45
C LYS A 259 12.56 -14.39 3.22
N ARG A 260 13.77 -14.59 3.73
CA ARG A 260 14.46 -15.87 3.66
C ARG A 260 13.66 -16.97 4.35
N ARG A 261 13.72 -18.17 3.78
CA ARG A 261 13.00 -19.36 4.25
C ARG A 261 13.28 -19.69 5.72
N ASN A 262 14.51 -19.49 6.18
CA ASN A 262 14.94 -19.77 7.56
C ASN A 262 14.45 -18.74 8.58
N LEU A 263 13.85 -17.62 8.16
CA LEU A 263 13.24 -16.63 9.04
C LEU A 263 11.77 -16.94 9.35
N ALA A 264 11.23 -18.11 9.00
CA ALA A 264 9.81 -18.41 9.22
C ALA A 264 9.37 -18.25 10.68
N GLU A 265 10.18 -18.67 11.65
CA GLU A 265 9.90 -18.51 13.08
C GLU A 265 10.00 -17.04 13.54
N GLU A 266 10.80 -16.24 12.84
CA GLU A 266 11.06 -14.84 13.15
C GLU A 266 10.33 -13.86 12.22
N LEU A 267 9.45 -14.32 11.33
CA LEU A 267 8.86 -13.50 10.27
C LEU A 267 8.13 -12.28 10.83
N VAL A 268 7.51 -12.41 12.01
CA VAL A 268 6.84 -11.32 12.72
C VAL A 268 7.82 -10.17 13.04
N LYS A 269 9.11 -10.44 13.28
CA LYS A 269 10.14 -9.41 13.51
C LYS A 269 10.39 -8.54 12.28
N SER A 270 9.98 -8.98 11.09
CA SER A 270 10.07 -8.23 9.84
C SER A 270 8.81 -7.42 9.50
N VAL A 271 7.72 -7.54 10.28
CA VAL A 271 6.51 -6.71 10.11
C VAL A 271 6.82 -5.21 10.14
N PRO A 272 7.77 -4.70 10.95
CA PRO A 272 8.11 -3.28 10.92
C PRO A 272 8.57 -2.75 9.56
N GLN A 273 9.30 -3.56 8.80
CA GLN A 273 9.74 -3.18 7.47
C GLN A 273 8.55 -3.00 6.52
N VAL A 274 7.68 -4.01 6.40
CA VAL A 274 6.55 -3.98 5.45
C VAL A 274 5.50 -2.93 5.83
N ALA A 275 5.24 -2.74 7.13
CA ALA A 275 4.35 -1.69 7.59
C ALA A 275 4.90 -0.29 7.26
N THR A 276 6.22 -0.11 7.31
CA THR A 276 6.86 1.17 6.95
C THR A 276 6.85 1.42 5.44
N GLN A 277 7.06 0.37 4.63
CA GLN A 277 6.86 0.45 3.17
C GLN A 277 5.43 0.88 2.85
N ALA A 278 4.42 0.23 3.45
CA ALA A 278 3.01 0.58 3.27
C ALA A 278 2.68 2.01 3.75
N LEU A 279 3.25 2.45 4.87
CA LEU A 279 3.13 3.83 5.34
C LEU A 279 3.76 4.84 4.38
N ALA A 280 4.92 4.51 3.81
CA ALA A 280 5.59 5.36 2.82
C ALA A 280 4.75 5.50 1.55
N VAL A 281 4.20 4.39 1.05
CA VAL A 281 3.24 4.39 -0.07
C VAL A 281 2.07 5.31 0.25
N LYS A 282 1.44 5.17 1.42
CA LYS A 282 0.35 6.04 1.88
C LYS A 282 0.75 7.51 1.91
N ALA A 283 1.90 7.84 2.50
CA ALA A 283 2.38 9.22 2.58
C ALA A 283 2.63 9.83 1.20
N LYS A 284 3.05 8.99 0.25
CA LYS A 284 3.35 9.40 -1.13
C LYS A 284 2.12 9.52 -2.01
N THR A 285 1.14 8.64 -1.88
CA THR A 285 -0.03 8.56 -2.78
C THR A 285 -1.32 9.14 -2.17
N GLY A 286 -1.35 9.37 -0.86
CA GLY A 286 -2.56 9.77 -0.14
C GLY A 286 -3.60 8.66 0.05
N ILE A 287 -3.30 7.43 -0.39
CA ILE A 287 -4.20 6.28 -0.22
C ILE A 287 -4.36 5.97 1.28
N LYS A 288 -5.59 5.76 1.75
CA LYS A 288 -5.89 5.60 3.18
C LYS A 288 -5.55 4.23 3.75
N CYS A 289 -5.67 3.21 2.89
CA CYS A 289 -5.57 1.81 3.25
C CYS A 289 -4.58 1.17 2.29
N VAL A 290 -3.50 0.63 2.82
CA VAL A 290 -2.45 0.00 2.01
C VAL A 290 -2.33 -1.47 2.43
N PRO A 291 -2.88 -2.41 1.64
CA PRO A 291 -2.82 -3.83 1.95
C PRO A 291 -1.44 -4.38 1.64
N TRP A 292 -0.93 -5.27 2.50
CA TRP A 292 0.38 -5.85 2.36
C TRP A 292 0.43 -7.32 2.75
N CYS A 293 1.41 -8.02 2.21
CA CYS A 293 1.76 -9.40 2.50
C CYS A 293 3.24 -9.46 2.87
N LEU A 294 3.58 -10.24 3.89
CA LEU A 294 4.96 -10.54 4.28
C LEU A 294 5.13 -12.04 4.30
N THR A 295 6.12 -12.57 3.58
CA THR A 295 6.16 -14.01 3.34
C THR A 295 7.56 -14.59 3.17
N THR A 296 7.72 -15.85 3.57
CA THR A 296 8.90 -16.69 3.28
C THR A 296 8.61 -17.74 2.19
N GLY A 297 7.48 -17.62 1.50
CA GLY A 297 6.88 -18.67 0.69
C GLY A 297 6.23 -19.80 1.51
N ARG A 298 6.79 -20.13 2.68
CA ARG A 298 6.25 -21.11 3.65
C ARG A 298 5.38 -20.51 4.74
N ARG A 299 5.57 -19.25 5.08
CA ARG A 299 4.78 -18.57 6.12
C ARG A 299 4.38 -17.23 5.61
N TRP A 300 3.13 -16.85 5.82
CA TRP A 300 2.51 -15.65 5.29
C TRP A 300 1.88 -14.84 6.41
N ILE A 301 2.09 -13.53 6.39
CA ILE A 301 1.41 -12.58 7.26
C ILE A 301 0.75 -11.58 6.34
N PHE A 302 -0.56 -11.41 6.49
CA PHE A 302 -1.35 -10.45 5.74
C PHE A 302 -1.70 -9.29 6.66
N GLY A 303 -1.71 -8.07 6.14
CA GLY A 303 -2.12 -6.92 6.91
C GLY A 303 -2.51 -5.74 6.06
N VAL A 304 -2.91 -4.67 6.75
CA VAL A 304 -3.29 -3.39 6.16
C VAL A 304 -2.75 -2.28 7.05
N VAL A 305 -2.14 -1.28 6.44
CA VAL A 305 -1.90 0.01 7.11
C VAL A 305 -3.08 0.92 6.83
N TYR A 306 -3.74 1.40 7.89
CA TYR A 306 -4.99 2.14 7.82
C TYR A 306 -4.90 3.47 8.56
N SER A 307 -5.50 4.52 7.97
CA SER A 307 -5.79 5.77 8.67
C SER A 307 -7.27 6.14 8.46
N PRO A 308 -8.05 6.30 9.55
CA PRO A 308 -9.43 6.79 9.45
C PRO A 308 -9.47 8.22 8.90
N ARG A 309 -10.53 8.56 8.16
CA ARG A 309 -10.69 9.87 7.50
C ARG A 309 -10.93 10.98 8.53
N LYS A 310 -10.46 12.19 8.17
CA LYS A 310 -10.25 13.44 8.94
C LYS A 310 -8.95 13.47 9.75
N GLN A 311 -7.87 13.89 9.07
CA GLN A 311 -6.99 14.90 9.65
C GLN A 311 -7.89 16.10 9.96
N ILE A 312 -8.31 16.23 11.21
CA ILE A 312 -8.87 17.50 11.66
C ILE A 312 -7.64 18.38 11.83
N GLU A 313 -7.50 19.39 10.98
CA GLU A 313 -6.58 20.50 11.17
C GLU A 313 -6.94 21.17 12.50
N ASN A 314 -6.40 20.65 13.60
CA ASN A 314 -6.43 21.34 14.87
C ASN A 314 -5.15 22.17 14.93
N GLU A 315 -5.27 23.40 15.40
CA GLU A 315 -4.22 24.43 15.51
C GLU A 315 -2.99 24.03 16.37
N HIS A 316 -2.89 22.77 16.82
CA HIS A 316 -1.98 22.27 17.86
C HIS A 316 -1.07 21.10 17.44
N GLY A 317 -0.95 20.82 16.13
CA GLY A 317 -0.02 19.80 15.64
C GLY A 317 -0.68 18.42 15.50
N GLU A 318 -0.59 17.88 14.30
CA GLU A 318 -1.29 16.69 13.84
C GLU A 318 -0.86 15.43 14.61
N LYS A 319 -1.83 14.64 15.09
CA LYS A 319 -1.60 13.22 15.40
C LYS A 319 -2.08 12.39 14.22
N ASN A 320 -1.13 11.86 13.46
CA ASN A 320 -1.38 10.79 12.50
C ASN A 320 -1.76 9.52 13.27
N ASP A 321 -3.06 9.33 13.54
CA ASP A 321 -3.61 8.07 14.05
C ASP A 321 -3.54 7.02 12.91
N THR A 322 -2.34 6.50 12.64
CA THR A 322 -2.13 5.40 11.68
C THR A 322 -2.03 4.08 12.44
N PHE A 323 -2.86 3.13 12.02
CA PHE A 323 -2.98 1.82 12.63
C PHE A 323 -2.41 0.75 11.70
N ILE A 324 -1.75 -0.23 12.30
CA ILE A 324 -1.38 -1.47 11.63
C ILE A 324 -2.37 -2.54 12.08
N LEU A 325 -3.12 -3.08 11.12
CA LEU A 325 -3.98 -4.23 11.31
C LEU A 325 -3.32 -5.42 10.62
N MET A 326 -3.22 -6.55 11.31
CA MET A 326 -2.60 -7.75 10.75
C MET A 326 -3.33 -9.01 11.18
N LEU A 327 -3.31 -10.00 10.28
CA LEU A 327 -3.78 -11.33 10.57
C LEU A 327 -2.72 -12.11 11.32
N GLU A 328 -3.14 -13.15 12.03
CA GLU A 328 -2.22 -14.16 12.51
C GLU A 328 -1.45 -14.81 11.34
N PRO A 329 -0.17 -15.14 11.54
CA PRO A 329 0.60 -15.83 10.53
C PRO A 329 -0.08 -17.13 10.08
N VAL A 330 -0.10 -17.34 8.77
CA VAL A 330 -0.55 -18.59 8.14
C VAL A 330 0.67 -19.37 7.72
N ASP A 331 0.78 -20.57 8.28
CA ASP A 331 1.85 -21.51 7.96
C ASP A 331 1.42 -22.41 6.79
N VAL A 332 2.19 -22.35 5.71
CA VAL A 332 2.10 -23.17 4.49
C VAL A 332 3.25 -24.16 4.51
N GLU A 333 2.94 -25.38 4.93
CA GLU A 333 3.91 -26.44 4.85
C GLU A 333 3.99 -26.97 3.41
N ILE A 334 4.94 -26.43 2.65
CA ILE A 334 5.37 -27.02 1.38
C ILE A 334 6.09 -28.33 1.72
N LYS A 335 5.35 -29.45 1.65
CA LYS A 335 5.87 -30.82 1.74
C LYS A 335 6.20 -31.37 0.36
N ASP A 336 7.01 -32.42 0.33
CA ASP A 336 7.49 -33.09 -0.88
C ASP A 336 6.43 -33.98 -1.58
N THR A 337 5.15 -33.77 -1.28
CA THR A 337 4.03 -34.55 -1.85
C THR A 337 2.89 -33.62 -2.26
N GLU A 338 2.14 -34.00 -3.31
CA GLU A 338 1.15 -33.13 -3.95
C GLU A 338 -0.05 -32.82 -3.03
N ASP A 339 -0.52 -33.78 -2.24
CA ASP A 339 -1.72 -33.63 -1.39
C ASP A 339 -1.53 -32.63 -0.23
N PRO A 340 -0.43 -32.67 0.54
CA PRO A 340 -0.15 -31.64 1.54
C PRO A 340 0.06 -30.26 0.93
N MET A 341 0.67 -30.16 -0.26
CA MET A 341 0.78 -28.90 -0.98
C MET A 341 -0.60 -28.33 -1.32
N LYS A 342 -1.52 -29.17 -1.80
CA LYS A 342 -2.90 -28.76 -2.10
C LYS A 342 -3.63 -28.24 -0.86
N ASN A 343 -3.45 -28.88 0.30
CA ASN A 343 -4.03 -28.41 1.56
C ASN A 343 -3.39 -27.10 2.03
N ALA A 344 -2.07 -26.96 1.93
CA ALA A 344 -1.37 -25.73 2.29
C ALA A 344 -1.81 -24.55 1.39
N LEU A 345 -2.04 -24.81 0.10
CA LEU A 345 -2.58 -23.83 -0.84
C LEU A 345 -4.04 -23.46 -0.52
N ARG A 346 -4.88 -24.38 -0.01
CA ARG A 346 -6.25 -24.06 0.41
C ARG A 346 -6.30 -23.05 1.56
N GLU A 347 -5.23 -22.95 2.36
CA GLU A 347 -5.14 -21.99 3.44
C GLU A 347 -4.67 -20.61 2.93
N VAL A 348 -3.63 -20.54 2.10
CA VAL A 348 -3.08 -19.25 1.68
C VAL A 348 -3.72 -18.65 0.44
N LEU A 349 -4.16 -19.47 -0.51
CA LEU A 349 -4.70 -18.96 -1.77
C LEU A 349 -5.96 -18.09 -1.57
N PRO A 350 -6.94 -18.44 -0.72
CA PRO A 350 -8.08 -17.56 -0.46
C PRO A 350 -7.66 -16.18 0.05
N LEU A 351 -6.68 -16.12 0.96
CA LEU A 351 -6.18 -14.87 1.53
C LEU A 351 -5.42 -14.05 0.50
N LEU A 352 -4.58 -14.69 -0.30
CA LEU A 352 -3.86 -14.03 -1.37
C LEU A 352 -4.81 -13.50 -2.45
N LEU A 353 -5.83 -14.28 -2.84
CA LEU A 353 -6.87 -13.82 -3.75
C LEU A 353 -7.71 -12.70 -3.14
N ALA A 354 -8.02 -12.75 -1.84
CA ALA A 354 -8.72 -11.67 -1.15
C ALA A 354 -7.92 -10.37 -1.23
N TRP A 355 -6.66 -10.40 -0.80
CA TRP A 355 -5.79 -9.23 -0.79
C TRP A 355 -5.52 -8.68 -2.18
N VAL A 356 -5.30 -9.57 -3.15
CA VAL A 356 -5.03 -9.14 -4.52
C VAL A 356 -6.30 -8.63 -5.20
N LEU A 357 -7.44 -9.31 -5.10
CA LEU A 357 -8.59 -9.10 -5.98
C LEU A 357 -9.77 -8.35 -5.36
N CYS A 358 -9.89 -8.30 -4.04
CA CYS A 358 -10.98 -7.57 -3.39
C CYS A 358 -10.56 -6.14 -3.12
N SER A 359 -11.56 -5.25 -3.02
CA SER A 359 -11.26 -3.89 -2.58
C SER A 359 -10.75 -3.90 -1.15
N THR A 360 -9.81 -3.03 -0.85
CA THR A 360 -9.24 -2.89 0.50
C THR A 360 -10.33 -2.47 1.49
N GLU A 361 -11.33 -1.72 1.02
CA GLU A 361 -12.52 -1.38 1.80
C GLU A 361 -13.33 -2.62 2.16
N ASP A 362 -13.61 -3.53 1.21
CA ASP A 362 -14.32 -4.79 1.49
C ASP A 362 -13.56 -5.69 2.47
N ILE A 363 -12.22 -5.75 2.35
CA ILE A 363 -11.35 -6.50 3.28
C ILE A 363 -11.51 -5.93 4.68
N MET A 364 -11.42 -4.60 4.80
CA MET A 364 -11.50 -3.89 6.08
C MET A 364 -12.89 -4.01 6.70
N ASP A 365 -13.95 -3.88 5.91
CA ASP A 365 -15.33 -4.08 6.34
C ASP A 365 -15.53 -5.46 6.96
N THR A 366 -15.04 -6.49 6.28
CA THR A 366 -15.17 -7.86 6.76
C THR A 366 -14.36 -8.07 8.04
N PHE A 367 -13.15 -7.52 8.10
CA PHE A 367 -12.30 -7.54 9.28
C PHE A 367 -12.97 -6.89 10.49
N PHE A 368 -13.49 -5.68 10.34
CA PHE A 368 -14.11 -4.94 11.44
C PHE A 368 -15.46 -5.51 11.87
N LYS A 369 -16.25 -6.06 10.94
CA LYS A 369 -17.50 -6.75 11.30
C LYS A 369 -17.23 -7.99 12.14
N ASP A 370 -16.24 -8.82 11.80
CA ASP A 370 -15.90 -9.98 12.63
C ASP A 370 -15.28 -9.58 13.97
N LEU A 371 -14.39 -8.58 13.97
CA LEU A 371 -13.79 -8.05 15.19
C LEU A 371 -14.86 -7.56 16.18
N LYS A 372 -15.82 -6.76 15.69
CA LYS A 372 -16.95 -6.29 16.50
C LYS A 372 -17.79 -7.45 17.05
N ARG A 373 -18.17 -8.40 16.19
CA ARG A 373 -18.93 -9.60 16.61
C ARG A 373 -18.23 -10.33 17.76
N LYS A 374 -16.91 -10.50 17.67
CA LYS A 374 -16.13 -11.19 18.69
C LYS A 374 -16.08 -10.44 20.01
N ILE A 375 -15.88 -9.12 19.97
CA ILE A 375 -15.93 -8.26 21.15
C ILE A 375 -17.32 -8.36 21.80
N ASP A 376 -18.39 -8.22 21.02
CA ASP A 376 -19.77 -8.27 21.51
C ASP A 376 -20.11 -9.64 22.13
N SER A 377 -19.53 -10.72 21.59
CA SER A 377 -19.69 -12.09 22.11
C SER A 377 -18.80 -12.43 23.32
N GLY A 378 -17.84 -11.57 23.67
CA GLY A 378 -16.84 -11.86 24.71
C GLY A 378 -15.74 -12.84 24.28
N GLU A 379 -15.67 -13.24 23.01
CA GLU A 379 -14.58 -14.08 22.45
C GLU A 379 -13.22 -13.36 22.47
N LEU A 380 -13.23 -12.02 22.41
CA LEU A 380 -12.02 -11.20 22.51
C LEU A 380 -12.14 -10.22 23.69
N PRO A 381 -11.05 -9.99 24.44
CA PRO A 381 -11.04 -8.99 25.50
C PRO A 381 -11.23 -7.60 24.91
N THR A 382 -11.93 -6.74 25.64
CA THR A 382 -12.09 -5.32 25.33
C THR A 382 -10.76 -4.60 25.55
N ASP A 383 -9.87 -4.65 24.56
CA ASP A 383 -8.71 -3.76 24.52
C ASP A 383 -9.18 -2.36 24.11
N PRO A 384 -8.91 -1.30 24.90
CA PRO A 384 -9.32 0.07 24.60
C PRO A 384 -8.88 0.58 23.22
N ALA A 385 -7.73 0.14 22.71
CA ALA A 385 -7.26 0.49 21.37
C ALA A 385 -8.15 -0.15 20.28
N VAL A 386 -8.55 -1.40 20.49
CA VAL A 386 -9.44 -2.14 19.60
C VAL A 386 -10.84 -1.52 19.59
N GLU A 387 -11.36 -1.17 20.77
CA GLU A 387 -12.64 -0.47 20.90
C GLU A 387 -12.59 0.91 20.23
N LYS A 388 -11.50 1.68 20.42
CA LYS A 388 -11.30 2.98 19.76
C LYS A 388 -11.32 2.85 18.23
N VAL A 389 -10.64 1.86 17.66
CA VAL A 389 -10.59 1.68 16.20
C VAL A 389 -11.90 1.14 15.66
N THR A 390 -12.55 0.19 16.35
CA THR A 390 -13.84 -0.35 15.93
C THR A 390 -14.93 0.74 15.94
N LYS A 391 -14.96 1.62 16.95
CA LYS A 391 -15.85 2.79 16.98
C LYS A 391 -15.55 3.75 15.83
N LYS A 392 -14.27 4.11 15.64
CA LYS A 392 -13.85 4.99 14.53
C LYS A 392 -14.21 4.43 13.16
N PHE A 393 -14.11 3.12 12.96
CA PHE A 393 -14.48 2.50 11.68
C PHE A 393 -15.99 2.47 11.47
N ALA A 394 -16.77 2.15 12.51
CA ALA A 394 -18.23 2.20 12.45
C ALA A 394 -18.75 3.60 12.10
N ASP A 395 -18.13 4.65 12.64
CA ASP A 395 -18.48 6.04 12.35
C ASP A 395 -18.17 6.45 10.90
N VAL A 396 -17.24 5.76 10.23
CA VAL A 396 -16.86 5.99 8.83
C VAL A 396 -17.83 5.33 7.85
N GLN A 397 -18.47 4.21 8.23
CA GLN A 397 -19.44 3.49 7.39
C GLN A 397 -20.84 4.13 7.34
N ILE A 398 -21.17 5.03 8.28
CA ILE A 398 -22.52 5.62 8.43
C ILE A 398 -22.69 6.89 7.56
N LYS A 399 -21.73 7.22 6.68
CA LYS A 399 -21.80 8.34 5.74
C LYS A 399 -21.40 7.90 4.36
#